data_AF-A0A2V0P7B1-F1
#
_entry.id   AF-A0A2V0P7B1-F1
#
_cell.length_a   1.000
_cell.length_b   1.000
_cell.length_c   1.000
_cell.angle_alpha   90.00
_cell.angle_beta   90.00
_cell.angle_gamma   90.00
#
_symmetry.space_group_name_H-M   'P 1'
#
loop_
_entity.id
_entity.type
_entity.pdbx_description
1 polymer ?
#
loop_
_entity_poly.entity_id
_entity_poly.type
_entity_poly.pdbx_seq_one_letter_code
_entity_poly.pdbx_strand_id
1 'polypeptide(L)'
;MVIRVLAMLALLAVAASAAPDCSAGCVLSGEPVCGANGITFMNDCLALCAGAGVAHAGACAAPGSVAAASAEPAPLEKHPIGQFLAFGAASASDAVSTASEAPRAVSASDIARFASEGYALVGPARLGDFAVTKPEKSPVSTAARASMAAASDKPVFAVRVLPDEGLVYVSARPIVPESAAGLTSASTPSELPTASAAPVEAAAAIAPGEPLASASDVHVARARVRSSGRKLRAPGWDEVTELLDYPYKAIGWLNIGFASGSGSCSGSVFAKSAVVTAAHCVYDRYSGSSIRKARFTPHHFFNTRGALTTPYGSVEAYSFDFLSGWSENDDIERAWVSDMAVILLKKEVGPTTGMLGFAYDEAGYSGPISAAGYPGESPRVQGMYYRLKGTCNLQDADGTDGQMDFKTPTQNTCLTPCSIAEQGQSGQPAYVADGANFVVRGVLSHGPPAGQCYGYDTYTEVDKLHYNFLAGYRTWSAPQA
;
A
#
# COMPACT_ATOMS: atom_id res chain seq x y z
N MET A 1 78.17 0.43 -26.71
CA MET A 1 77.05 -0.51 -26.44
C MET A 1 75.99 0.29 -25.70
N VAL A 2 75.04 0.88 -26.43
CA VAL A 2 74.02 1.80 -25.87
C VAL A 2 72.68 1.07 -25.92
N ILE A 3 72.19 0.65 -24.76
CA ILE A 3 70.88 0.00 -24.61
C ILE A 3 69.82 1.09 -24.64
N ARG A 4 69.03 1.16 -25.73
CA ARG A 4 67.83 1.99 -25.82
C ARG A 4 66.70 1.29 -25.08
N VAL A 5 66.32 1.81 -23.92
CA VAL A 5 65.10 1.43 -23.22
C VAL A 5 63.95 2.22 -23.85
N LEU A 6 63.18 1.55 -24.72
CA LEU A 6 61.90 2.06 -25.23
C LEU A 6 60.82 1.70 -24.20
N ALA A 7 60.36 2.68 -23.44
CA ALA A 7 59.17 2.54 -22.60
C ALA A 7 57.92 2.58 -23.49
N MET A 8 57.23 1.45 -23.64
CA MET A 8 55.88 1.41 -24.21
C MET A 8 54.89 1.91 -23.15
N LEU A 9 54.40 3.14 -23.32
CA LEU A 9 53.16 3.59 -22.66
C LEU A 9 51.99 2.87 -23.35
N ALA A 10 51.42 1.86 -22.70
CA ALA A 10 50.13 1.31 -23.10
C ALA A 10 49.03 2.26 -22.65
N LEU A 11 48.46 3.02 -23.60
CA LEU A 11 47.22 3.77 -23.37
C LEU A 11 46.08 2.73 -23.25
N LEU A 12 45.63 2.44 -22.04
CA LEU A 12 44.35 1.76 -21.81
C LEU A 12 43.25 2.76 -22.17
N ALA A 13 42.71 2.64 -23.38
CA ALA A 13 41.47 3.34 -23.75
C ALA A 13 40.33 2.73 -22.92
N VAL A 14 39.90 3.44 -21.89
CA VAL A 14 38.62 3.16 -21.23
C VAL A 14 37.53 3.45 -22.26
N ALA A 15 36.94 2.41 -22.83
CA ALA A 15 35.75 2.56 -23.64
C ALA A 15 34.63 3.07 -22.72
N ALA A 16 34.32 4.36 -22.78
CA ALA A 16 33.09 4.88 -22.21
C ALA A 16 31.93 4.18 -22.93
N SER A 17 31.12 3.40 -22.22
CA SER A 17 29.90 2.86 -22.80
C SER A 17 29.03 4.03 -23.27
N ALA A 18 28.58 3.99 -24.53
CA ALA A 18 27.64 4.97 -25.03
C ALA A 18 26.36 4.90 -24.17
N ALA A 19 25.86 6.06 -23.74
CA ALA A 19 24.61 6.13 -22.99
C ALA A 19 23.45 5.53 -23.82
N PRO A 20 22.49 4.83 -23.19
CA PRO A 20 21.37 4.21 -23.90
C PRO A 20 20.46 5.27 -24.52
N ASP A 21 19.82 4.92 -25.65
CA ASP A 21 18.79 5.76 -26.25
C ASP A 21 17.45 5.54 -25.56
N CYS A 22 17.13 6.41 -24.60
CA CYS A 22 15.89 6.33 -23.83
C CYS A 22 14.63 6.56 -24.68
N SER A 23 14.76 7.14 -25.88
CA SER A 23 13.64 7.29 -26.81
C SER A 23 13.24 5.97 -27.47
N ALA A 24 14.18 5.02 -27.57
CA ALA A 24 13.94 3.66 -28.07
C ALA A 24 13.30 2.74 -27.03
N GLY A 25 13.24 3.15 -25.76
CA GLY A 25 12.76 2.32 -24.66
C GLY A 25 13.83 1.38 -24.10
N CYS A 26 13.44 0.58 -23.10
CA CYS A 26 14.33 -0.37 -22.43
C CYS A 26 13.72 -1.78 -22.42
N VAL A 27 14.55 -2.80 -22.63
CA VAL A 27 14.13 -4.19 -22.38
C VAL A 27 13.92 -4.40 -20.87
N LEU A 28 12.98 -5.26 -20.49
CA LEU A 28 12.69 -5.64 -19.10
C LEU A 28 13.40 -6.93 -18.67
N SER A 29 14.54 -7.21 -19.30
CA SER A 29 15.42 -8.33 -18.98
C SER A 29 16.84 -7.81 -18.84
N GLY A 30 17.66 -8.49 -18.05
CA GLY A 30 19.06 -8.15 -17.89
C GLY A 30 19.56 -8.49 -16.48
N GLU A 31 20.80 -8.11 -16.24
CA GLU A 31 21.39 -8.21 -14.91
C GLU A 31 21.08 -6.95 -14.11
N PRO A 32 20.66 -7.07 -12.84
CA PRO A 32 20.35 -5.92 -12.02
C PRO A 32 21.59 -5.04 -11.80
N VAL A 33 21.35 -3.75 -11.62
CA VAL A 33 22.40 -2.76 -11.30
C VAL A 33 21.98 -1.90 -10.12
N CYS A 34 22.97 -1.43 -9.37
CA CYS A 34 22.76 -0.43 -8.34
C CYS A 34 22.96 0.95 -8.95
N GLY A 35 21.92 1.78 -8.90
CA GLY A 35 22.02 3.19 -9.24
C GLY A 35 22.80 3.96 -8.18
N ALA A 36 23.46 5.05 -8.58
CA ALA A 36 24.17 5.98 -7.69
C ALA A 36 23.23 6.70 -6.70
N ASN A 37 21.91 6.59 -6.90
CA ASN A 37 20.86 7.03 -5.99
C ASN A 37 20.46 5.97 -4.96
N GLY A 38 21.12 4.81 -4.92
CA GLY A 38 20.82 3.72 -3.97
C GLY A 38 19.60 2.87 -4.35
N ILE A 39 19.09 3.00 -5.58
CA ILE A 39 17.96 2.23 -6.09
C ILE A 39 18.48 1.08 -6.97
N THR A 40 17.94 -0.12 -6.75
CA THR A 40 18.20 -1.28 -7.61
C THR A 40 17.30 -1.22 -8.85
N PHE A 41 17.90 -1.27 -10.04
CA PHE A 41 17.21 -1.34 -11.33
C PHE A 41 17.39 -2.73 -11.94
N MET A 42 16.42 -3.17 -12.75
CA MET A 42 16.49 -4.44 -13.50
C MET A 42 17.67 -4.48 -14.47
N ASN A 43 18.10 -3.34 -15.01
CA ASN A 43 19.28 -3.21 -15.86
C ASN A 43 19.79 -1.77 -15.92
N ASP A 44 20.94 -1.59 -16.57
CA ASP A 44 21.60 -0.31 -16.81
C ASP A 44 20.77 0.67 -17.66
N CYS A 45 20.03 0.18 -18.66
CA CYS A 45 19.15 1.01 -19.48
C CYS A 45 18.14 1.76 -18.61
N LEU A 46 17.43 1.04 -17.72
CA LEU A 46 16.44 1.64 -16.83
C LEU A 46 17.08 2.61 -15.83
N ALA A 47 18.25 2.27 -15.27
CA ALA A 47 18.97 3.16 -14.37
C ALA A 47 19.34 4.49 -15.06
N LEU A 48 20.02 4.40 -16.21
CA LEU A 48 20.50 5.56 -16.95
C LEU A 48 19.35 6.41 -17.49
N CYS A 49 18.28 5.78 -17.98
CA CYS A 49 17.09 6.49 -18.47
C CYS A 49 16.23 7.11 -17.35
N ALA A 50 16.35 6.61 -16.13
CA ALA A 50 15.82 7.27 -14.93
C ALA A 50 16.73 8.42 -14.42
N GLY A 51 17.85 8.71 -15.10
CA GLY A 51 18.82 9.71 -14.68
C GLY A 51 19.71 9.26 -13.52
N ALA A 52 19.71 7.96 -13.18
CA ALA A 52 20.59 7.38 -12.19
C ALA A 52 21.84 6.81 -12.88
N GLY A 53 23.02 7.36 -12.59
CA GLY A 53 24.28 6.73 -12.99
C GLY A 53 24.39 5.32 -12.38
N VAL A 54 25.07 4.39 -13.04
CA VAL A 54 25.31 3.05 -12.49
C VAL A 54 26.50 3.12 -11.52
N ALA A 55 26.26 2.80 -10.24
CA ALA A 55 27.31 2.74 -9.23
C ALA A 55 28.13 1.44 -9.33
N HIS A 56 27.44 0.31 -9.46
CA HIS A 56 28.06 -1.01 -9.68
C HIS A 56 27.04 -2.00 -10.27
N ALA A 57 27.54 -3.10 -10.84
CA ALA A 57 26.72 -4.24 -11.23
C ALA A 57 26.17 -4.98 -10.00
N GLY A 58 25.01 -5.62 -10.15
CA GLY A 58 24.28 -6.27 -9.07
C GLY A 58 23.34 -5.31 -8.33
N ALA A 59 22.48 -5.86 -7.47
CA ALA A 59 21.58 -5.07 -6.63
C ALA A 59 22.37 -4.16 -5.69
N CYS A 60 21.77 -3.03 -5.30
CA CYS A 60 22.31 -2.22 -4.20
C CYS A 60 22.46 -3.06 -2.94
N ALA A 61 23.40 -2.67 -2.09
CA ALA A 61 23.53 -3.30 -0.79
C ALA A 61 22.26 -3.03 0.03
N ALA A 62 21.83 -4.03 0.82
CA ALA A 62 20.71 -3.81 1.73
C ALA A 62 21.04 -2.60 2.63
N PRO A 63 20.09 -1.67 2.82
CA PRO A 63 20.27 -0.53 3.70
C PRO A 63 20.87 -0.96 5.04
N GLY A 64 21.86 -0.23 5.58
CA GLY A 64 22.53 -0.55 6.85
C GLY A 64 23.72 -1.51 6.75
N SER A 65 24.03 -2.05 5.57
CA SER A 65 25.36 -2.61 5.30
C SER A 65 26.30 -1.44 4.97
N VAL A 66 27.29 -1.20 5.85
CA VAL A 66 28.37 -0.26 5.53
C VAL A 66 29.01 -0.70 4.22
N ALA A 67 28.96 0.18 3.21
CA ALA A 67 29.63 -0.04 1.94
C ALA A 67 31.13 -0.23 2.18
N ALA A 68 31.59 -1.48 2.13
CA ALA A 68 32.88 -1.76 1.55
C ALA A 68 32.61 -2.10 0.09
N ALA A 69 33.43 -1.57 -0.82
CA ALA A 69 33.47 -1.89 -2.25
C ALA A 69 33.90 -3.36 -2.53
N SER A 70 33.49 -4.28 -1.64
CA SER A 70 33.85 -5.69 -1.59
C SER A 70 32.82 -6.53 -0.81
N ALA A 71 31.65 -6.00 -0.47
CA ALA A 71 30.56 -6.81 0.09
C ALA A 71 29.79 -7.47 -1.07
N GLU A 72 29.58 -8.79 -1.01
CA GLU A 72 28.75 -9.48 -1.99
C GLU A 72 27.36 -8.83 -2.08
N PRO A 73 26.81 -8.62 -3.29
CA PRO A 73 25.47 -8.08 -3.45
C PRO A 73 24.46 -8.96 -2.72
N ALA A 74 23.56 -8.34 -1.95
CA ALA A 74 22.51 -9.07 -1.25
C ALA A 74 21.68 -9.87 -2.29
N PRO A 75 21.24 -11.11 -1.97
CA PRO A 75 20.27 -11.80 -2.80
C PRO A 75 19.07 -10.89 -3.03
N LEU A 76 18.72 -10.75 -4.28
CA LEU A 76 17.76 -9.78 -4.80
C LEU A 76 16.36 -9.94 -4.20
N GLU A 77 15.98 -11.18 -3.90
CA GLU A 77 14.77 -11.60 -3.17
C GLU A 77 14.73 -11.12 -1.71
N LYS A 78 15.87 -10.70 -1.17
CA LYS A 78 16.02 -10.16 0.19
C LYS A 78 16.33 -8.66 0.20
N HIS A 79 16.46 -8.03 -0.97
CA HIS A 79 16.74 -6.61 -1.07
C HIS A 79 15.44 -5.80 -0.98
N PRO A 80 15.35 -4.72 -0.17
CA PRO A 80 14.11 -3.96 0.02
C PRO A 80 13.46 -3.48 -1.27
N ILE A 81 14.25 -3.14 -2.29
CA ILE A 81 13.75 -2.79 -3.62
C ILE A 81 13.81 -3.96 -4.61
N GLY A 82 14.77 -4.86 -4.44
CA GLY A 82 15.07 -5.90 -5.43
C GLY A 82 13.99 -6.98 -5.47
N GLN A 83 13.32 -7.20 -4.36
CA GLN A 83 12.22 -8.15 -4.26
C GLN A 83 10.96 -7.77 -5.05
N PHE A 84 10.80 -6.49 -5.41
CA PHE A 84 9.67 -6.03 -6.23
C PHE A 84 9.79 -6.48 -7.70
N LEU A 85 11.02 -6.74 -8.14
CA LEU A 85 11.34 -6.98 -9.52
C LEU A 85 11.13 -8.46 -9.86
N ALA A 86 10.39 -8.71 -10.94
CA ALA A 86 10.23 -10.04 -11.49
C ALA A 86 11.48 -10.42 -12.30
N PHE A 87 12.44 -11.11 -11.68
CA PHE A 87 13.58 -11.71 -12.38
C PHE A 87 13.19 -13.04 -13.00
N GLY A 88 13.54 -13.22 -14.28
CA GLY A 88 13.55 -14.47 -15.04
C GLY A 88 12.51 -15.54 -14.68
N ALA A 89 11.47 -15.69 -15.50
CA ALA A 89 10.65 -16.89 -15.64
C ALA A 89 10.23 -17.63 -14.34
N ALA A 90 9.87 -16.90 -13.28
CA ALA A 90 9.16 -17.50 -12.14
C ALA A 90 7.67 -17.74 -12.47
N SER A 91 7.45 -18.49 -13.55
CA SER A 91 6.40 -19.51 -13.72
C SER A 91 6.76 -20.33 -14.97
N ALA A 92 7.92 -21.00 -14.94
CA ALA A 92 8.22 -22.09 -15.84
C ALA A 92 7.70 -23.40 -15.23
N SER A 93 6.38 -23.58 -15.23
CA SER A 93 5.78 -24.92 -15.15
C SER A 93 5.00 -25.33 -16.40
N ASP A 94 4.96 -24.50 -17.44
CA ASP A 94 4.46 -24.87 -18.77
C ASP A 94 5.50 -24.53 -19.85
N ALA A 95 6.66 -25.19 -19.80
CA ALA A 95 7.63 -25.15 -20.89
C ALA A 95 7.17 -26.10 -22.02
N VAL A 96 6.18 -25.67 -22.80
CA VAL A 96 6.07 -26.10 -24.20
C VAL A 96 6.85 -25.09 -25.04
N SER A 97 7.92 -25.56 -25.68
CA SER A 97 8.71 -24.78 -26.61
C SER A 97 7.83 -24.25 -27.74
N THR A 98 7.66 -22.95 -27.82
CA THR A 98 7.46 -22.25 -29.10
C THR A 98 8.33 -21.00 -29.14
N ALA A 99 8.84 -20.72 -30.33
CA ALA A 99 9.91 -19.77 -30.59
C ALA A 99 9.48 -18.31 -30.48
N SER A 100 10.46 -17.42 -30.25
CA SER A 100 10.48 -16.05 -30.75
C SER A 100 9.40 -15.09 -30.23
N GLU A 101 9.35 -14.84 -28.92
CA GLU A 101 8.90 -13.53 -28.43
C GLU A 101 10.13 -12.65 -28.18
N ALA A 102 10.13 -11.45 -28.78
CA ALA A 102 11.11 -10.43 -28.45
C ALA A 102 11.05 -10.16 -26.93
N PRO A 103 12.18 -9.89 -26.26
CA PRO A 103 12.17 -9.58 -24.84
C PRO A 103 11.22 -8.41 -24.59
N ARG A 104 10.30 -8.59 -23.63
CA ARG A 104 9.32 -7.56 -23.25
C ARG A 104 10.07 -6.26 -22.98
N ALA A 105 9.67 -5.18 -23.64
CA ALA A 105 10.29 -3.87 -23.51
C ALA A 105 9.27 -2.82 -23.09
N VAL A 106 9.76 -1.74 -22.49
CA VAL A 106 8.99 -0.56 -22.11
C VAL A 106 9.30 0.59 -23.04
N SER A 107 8.29 1.41 -23.30
CA SER A 107 8.39 2.60 -24.13
C SER A 107 9.06 3.77 -23.39
N ALA A 108 9.48 4.80 -24.13
CA ALA A 108 9.90 6.07 -23.54
C ALA A 108 8.80 6.70 -22.67
N SER A 109 7.53 6.54 -23.05
CA SER A 109 6.38 7.00 -22.25
C SER A 109 6.23 6.26 -20.94
N ASP A 110 6.49 4.94 -20.89
CA ASP A 110 6.48 4.19 -19.63
C ASP A 110 7.60 4.70 -18.72
N ILE A 111 8.81 4.85 -19.25
CA ILE A 111 9.98 5.34 -18.49
C ILE A 111 9.69 6.74 -17.90
N ALA A 112 9.08 7.63 -18.68
CA ALA A 112 8.83 9.02 -18.28
C ALA A 112 7.53 9.22 -17.48
N ARG A 113 6.63 8.24 -17.42
CA ARG A 113 5.22 8.37 -16.96
C ARG A 113 5.08 9.10 -15.63
N PHE A 114 5.95 8.78 -14.68
CA PHE A 114 5.92 9.35 -13.33
C PHE A 114 7.21 10.09 -12.96
N ALA A 115 8.07 10.40 -13.94
CA ALA A 115 9.31 11.11 -13.69
C ALA A 115 9.06 12.51 -13.10
N SER A 116 8.00 13.19 -13.53
CA SER A 116 7.58 14.50 -12.99
C SER A 116 7.03 14.42 -11.56
N GLU A 117 6.51 13.25 -11.16
CA GLU A 117 6.12 12.94 -9.78
C GLU A 117 7.32 12.47 -8.94
N GLY A 118 8.52 12.42 -9.52
CA GLY A 118 9.74 11.99 -8.84
C GLY A 118 9.91 10.48 -8.72
N TYR A 119 9.26 9.69 -9.58
CA TYR A 119 9.42 8.23 -9.63
C TYR A 119 10.30 7.80 -10.81
N ALA A 120 11.05 6.72 -10.60
CA ALA A 120 11.85 6.02 -11.59
C ALA A 120 11.24 4.64 -11.88
N LEU A 121 11.13 4.27 -13.17
CA LEU A 121 10.77 2.92 -13.56
C LEU A 121 11.95 1.97 -13.27
N VAL A 122 11.76 1.01 -12.37
CA VAL A 122 12.85 0.11 -11.95
C VAL A 122 12.79 -1.27 -12.62
N GLY A 123 11.64 -1.66 -13.16
CA GLY A 123 11.49 -2.87 -13.97
C GLY A 123 10.09 -3.51 -13.92
N PRO A 124 9.97 -4.80 -14.27
CA PRO A 124 8.70 -5.52 -14.21
C PRO A 124 8.32 -5.83 -12.76
N ALA A 125 7.04 -5.65 -12.41
CA ALA A 125 6.52 -5.98 -11.09
C ALA A 125 6.28 -7.49 -10.94
N ARG A 126 6.57 -8.04 -9.76
CA ARG A 126 6.12 -9.39 -9.40
C ARG A 126 4.64 -9.37 -9.03
N LEU A 127 3.80 -9.95 -9.89
CA LEU A 127 2.35 -10.09 -9.70
C LEU A 127 1.97 -11.56 -9.51
N GLY A 128 1.64 -11.96 -8.29
CA GLY A 128 1.67 -13.38 -7.90
C GLY A 128 0.57 -13.81 -6.96
N ASP A 129 0.79 -14.99 -6.37
CA ASP A 129 0.00 -15.50 -5.25
C ASP A 129 0.26 -14.71 -3.98
N PHE A 130 -0.73 -14.74 -3.11
CA PHE A 130 -0.82 -13.84 -1.97
C PHE A 130 -1.46 -14.59 -0.81
N ALA A 131 -0.78 -14.62 0.33
CA ALA A 131 -1.28 -15.27 1.55
C ALA A 131 -1.54 -14.28 2.69
N VAL A 132 -1.37 -12.96 2.45
CA VAL A 132 -1.34 -11.93 3.49
C VAL A 132 -0.38 -12.32 4.62
N THR A 133 0.92 -12.38 4.31
CA THR A 133 1.91 -12.78 5.30
C THR A 133 2.25 -11.60 6.21
N LYS A 134 1.68 -11.59 7.41
CA LYS A 134 2.04 -10.65 8.47
C LYS A 134 3.29 -11.15 9.21
N PRO A 135 4.14 -10.26 9.76
CA PRO A 135 5.28 -10.70 10.56
C PRO A 135 4.86 -11.60 11.74
N GLU A 136 5.63 -12.66 12.01
CA GLU A 136 5.26 -13.74 12.95
C GLU A 136 5.10 -13.29 14.42
N LYS A 137 5.71 -12.16 14.81
CA LYS A 137 5.59 -11.58 16.15
C LYS A 137 5.07 -10.16 16.01
N SER A 138 3.93 -9.88 16.64
CA SER A 138 3.52 -8.51 16.94
C SER A 138 4.56 -7.92 17.90
N PRO A 139 5.04 -6.70 17.65
CA PRO A 139 6.17 -6.16 18.39
C PRO A 139 5.82 -6.05 19.88
N VAL A 140 6.79 -6.26 20.78
CA VAL A 140 6.55 -6.22 22.23
C VAL A 140 7.32 -5.06 22.84
N SER A 141 6.58 -4.14 23.49
CA SER A 141 7.00 -2.97 24.29
C SER A 141 7.27 -1.65 23.56
N THR A 142 6.68 -0.57 24.09
CA THR A 142 6.83 0.85 23.69
C THR A 142 8.29 1.35 23.74
N ALA A 143 9.10 0.87 24.68
CA ALA A 143 10.49 1.32 24.84
C ALA A 143 11.46 0.76 23.77
N ALA A 144 11.16 -0.40 23.18
CA ALA A 144 11.96 -0.95 22.07
C ALA A 144 11.59 -0.29 20.72
N ARG A 145 10.37 0.24 20.58
CA ARG A 145 9.83 0.79 19.33
C ARG A 145 10.30 2.23 19.05
N ALA A 146 10.24 3.11 20.05
CA ALA A 146 10.75 4.49 19.94
C ALA A 146 12.27 4.55 19.71
N SER A 147 13.02 3.57 20.22
CA SER A 147 14.48 3.51 20.02
C SER A 147 14.91 2.96 18.66
N MET A 148 14.01 2.34 17.88
CA MET A 148 14.32 1.76 16.57
C MET A 148 13.71 2.52 15.38
N ALA A 149 12.53 3.14 15.54
CA ALA A 149 11.98 4.09 14.57
C ALA A 149 12.91 5.32 14.40
N ALA A 150 13.61 5.72 15.47
CA ALA A 150 14.65 6.73 15.42
C ALA A 150 16.04 6.20 14.98
N ALA A 151 16.25 4.88 14.86
CA ALA A 151 17.58 4.28 14.66
C ALA A 151 17.76 3.49 13.35
N SER A 152 16.78 3.48 12.44
CA SER A 152 17.01 2.93 11.10
C SER A 152 17.54 4.02 10.17
N ASP A 153 18.87 4.13 10.02
CA ASP A 153 19.56 4.96 9.01
C ASP A 153 19.24 4.56 7.55
N LYS A 154 18.31 3.62 7.38
CA LYS A 154 17.99 2.97 6.13
C LYS A 154 16.92 3.77 5.39
N PRO A 155 17.18 4.22 4.15
CA PRO A 155 16.22 5.01 3.39
C PRO A 155 14.94 4.22 3.09
N VAL A 156 13.78 4.86 3.32
CA VAL A 156 12.47 4.35 2.91
C VAL A 156 12.05 5.06 1.63
N PHE A 157 11.62 4.29 0.63
CA PHE A 157 11.17 4.80 -0.66
C PHE A 157 9.67 4.53 -0.84
N ALA A 158 9.00 5.38 -1.62
CA ALA A 158 7.66 5.06 -2.11
C ALA A 158 7.78 4.12 -3.31
N VAL A 159 6.99 3.06 -3.31
CA VAL A 159 6.94 2.05 -4.36
C VAL A 159 5.56 2.15 -5.01
N ARG A 160 5.49 2.16 -6.34
CA ARG A 160 4.25 2.19 -7.12
C ARG A 160 4.22 1.00 -8.07
N VAL A 161 3.24 0.13 -7.91
CA VAL A 161 2.99 -0.99 -8.81
C VAL A 161 1.83 -0.65 -9.73
N LEU A 162 2.06 -0.75 -11.04
CA LEU A 162 1.03 -0.70 -12.06
C LEU A 162 0.64 -2.13 -12.43
N PRO A 163 -0.54 -2.61 -12.01
CA PRO A 163 -0.90 -4.02 -12.19
C PRO A 163 -1.27 -4.39 -13.62
N ASP A 164 -1.89 -3.47 -14.38
CA ASP A 164 -2.34 -3.73 -15.75
C ASP A 164 -1.12 -3.90 -16.69
N GLU A 165 -0.12 -3.04 -16.51
CA GLU A 165 1.13 -3.10 -17.25
C GLU A 165 2.10 -4.12 -16.65
N GLY A 166 2.03 -4.42 -15.35
CA GLY A 166 3.01 -5.25 -14.66
C GLY A 166 4.36 -4.56 -14.50
N LEU A 167 4.34 -3.28 -14.13
CA LEU A 167 5.52 -2.43 -13.95
C LEU A 167 5.62 -1.92 -12.52
N VAL A 168 6.84 -1.76 -12.02
CA VAL A 168 7.10 -1.15 -10.71
C VAL A 168 7.98 0.08 -10.85
N TYR A 169 7.56 1.14 -10.19
CA TYR A 169 8.27 2.41 -10.07
C TYR A 169 8.65 2.64 -8.60
N VAL A 170 9.75 3.34 -8.38
CA VAL A 170 10.25 3.69 -7.04
C VAL A 170 10.56 5.18 -7.02
N SER A 171 10.24 5.87 -5.93
CA SER A 171 10.61 7.28 -5.77
C SER A 171 12.12 7.44 -5.93
N ALA A 172 12.55 8.40 -6.75
CA ALA A 172 13.96 8.64 -7.04
C ALA A 172 14.76 9.14 -5.82
N ARG A 173 14.04 9.56 -4.78
CA ARG A 173 14.58 9.96 -3.47
C ARG A 173 13.83 9.23 -2.35
N PRO A 174 14.50 8.96 -1.22
CA PRO A 174 13.82 8.47 -0.03
C PRO A 174 12.78 9.48 0.47
N ILE A 175 11.70 8.98 1.06
CA ILE A 175 10.78 9.79 1.84
C ILE A 175 11.49 10.17 3.14
N VAL A 176 11.87 11.44 3.24
CA VAL A 176 12.54 11.96 4.43
C VAL A 176 11.51 12.56 5.40
N PRO A 177 11.63 12.30 6.71
CA PRO A 177 10.89 13.05 7.72
C PRO A 177 11.53 14.46 7.86
N GLU A 178 11.22 15.44 7.00
CA GLU A 178 11.81 16.81 7.06
C GLU A 178 11.56 17.54 8.39
N SER A 179 12.53 18.32 8.91
CA SER A 179 12.48 19.00 10.22
C SER A 179 11.14 19.70 10.53
N ALA A 180 10.60 19.45 11.72
CA ALA A 180 9.22 19.69 12.15
C ALA A 180 8.77 21.17 12.29
N ALA A 181 9.43 22.13 11.64
CA ALA A 181 9.03 23.53 11.70
C ALA A 181 7.85 23.82 10.76
N GLY A 182 6.66 23.29 11.06
CA GLY A 182 5.40 23.67 10.40
C GLY A 182 4.42 22.55 10.04
N LEU A 183 4.74 21.27 10.30
CA LEU A 183 3.94 20.11 9.87
C LEU A 183 2.99 19.54 10.96
N THR A 184 2.83 20.20 12.10
CA THR A 184 1.93 19.77 13.21
C THR A 184 0.44 19.98 12.91
N SER A 185 0.03 19.99 11.63
CA SER A 185 -1.29 20.43 11.20
C SER A 185 -2.02 19.36 10.42
N ALA A 186 -3.28 19.18 10.80
CA ALA A 186 -4.25 18.43 10.03
C ALA A 186 -4.19 18.88 8.57
N SER A 187 -4.03 17.91 7.70
CA SER A 187 -3.95 18.18 6.29
C SER A 187 -5.36 18.57 5.84
N THR A 188 -5.53 19.76 5.26
CA THR A 188 -6.85 20.25 4.82
C THR A 188 -7.45 19.24 3.86
N PRO A 189 -8.65 18.69 4.10
CA PRO A 189 -9.30 17.86 3.10
C PRO A 189 -9.30 18.61 1.77
N SER A 190 -8.92 17.93 0.68
CA SER A 190 -9.20 18.48 -0.65
C SER A 190 -10.71 18.71 -0.71
N GLU A 191 -11.15 19.96 -0.84
CA GLU A 191 -12.51 20.50 -0.95
C GLU A 191 -13.69 19.66 -0.40
N LEU A 192 -14.52 20.26 0.46
CA LEU A 192 -15.83 19.72 0.84
C LEU A 192 -16.63 19.31 -0.42
N PRO A 193 -17.32 18.15 -0.40
CA PRO A 193 -18.08 17.69 -1.54
C PRO A 193 -19.13 18.74 -1.92
N THR A 194 -19.17 19.15 -3.19
CA THR A 194 -20.22 20.05 -3.68
C THR A 194 -21.57 19.37 -3.45
N ALA A 195 -22.47 20.01 -2.71
CA ALA A 195 -23.78 19.48 -2.30
C ALA A 195 -24.72 19.06 -3.47
N SER A 196 -24.29 19.23 -4.72
CA SER A 196 -25.06 18.97 -5.94
C SER A 196 -24.71 17.66 -6.65
N ALA A 197 -23.74 16.88 -6.19
CA ALA A 197 -23.48 15.57 -6.80
C ALA A 197 -24.57 14.58 -6.36
N ALA A 198 -25.66 14.52 -7.13
CA ALA A 198 -26.65 13.47 -7.01
C ALA A 198 -25.94 12.09 -7.02
N PRO A 199 -26.42 11.10 -6.25
CA PRO A 199 -25.92 9.74 -6.39
C PRO A 199 -25.96 9.39 -7.88
N VAL A 200 -24.81 9.02 -8.43
CA VAL A 200 -24.71 8.53 -9.81
C VAL A 200 -25.76 7.44 -9.90
N GLU A 201 -26.72 7.61 -10.82
CA GLU A 201 -27.83 6.68 -11.08
C GLU A 201 -27.36 5.27 -10.75
N ALA A 202 -27.97 4.67 -9.71
CA ALA A 202 -27.55 3.40 -9.13
C ALA A 202 -27.15 2.49 -10.28
N ALA A 203 -25.83 2.28 -10.44
CA ALA A 203 -25.30 1.63 -11.63
C ALA A 203 -26.14 0.38 -11.84
N ALA A 204 -26.82 0.34 -12.98
CA ALA A 204 -27.75 -0.73 -13.32
C ALA A 204 -27.07 -2.04 -12.93
N ALA A 205 -27.81 -2.87 -12.17
CA ALA A 205 -27.39 -4.22 -11.83
C ALA A 205 -26.69 -4.81 -13.05
N ILE A 206 -25.43 -5.25 -12.84
CA ILE A 206 -24.57 -5.88 -13.83
C ILE A 206 -25.42 -6.59 -14.89
N ALA A 207 -25.40 -6.07 -16.12
CA ALA A 207 -26.04 -6.74 -17.24
C ALA A 207 -25.38 -8.13 -17.40
N PRO A 208 -26.14 -9.22 -17.47
CA PRO A 208 -25.59 -10.56 -17.61
C PRO A 208 -25.08 -10.73 -19.04
N GLY A 209 -23.76 -10.69 -19.27
CA GLY A 209 -23.28 -10.84 -20.64
C GLY A 209 -21.78 -10.91 -20.90
N GLU A 210 -20.91 -10.36 -20.05
CA GLU A 210 -19.46 -10.52 -20.24
C GLU A 210 -18.82 -11.31 -19.11
N PRO A 211 -18.05 -12.37 -19.42
CA PRO A 211 -17.52 -13.28 -18.42
C PRO A 211 -16.33 -12.61 -17.73
N LEU A 212 -16.62 -11.87 -16.66
CA LEU A 212 -15.70 -11.82 -15.54
C LEU A 212 -15.45 -13.27 -15.14
N ALA A 213 -14.18 -13.70 -15.19
CA ALA A 213 -13.73 -14.98 -14.67
C ALA A 213 -14.38 -15.21 -13.29
N SER A 214 -15.36 -16.10 -13.34
CA SER A 214 -16.26 -16.57 -12.28
C SER A 214 -16.85 -15.51 -11.34
N ALA A 215 -18.15 -15.27 -11.53
CA ALA A 215 -19.08 -14.79 -10.51
C ALA A 215 -19.28 -15.81 -9.34
N SER A 216 -18.23 -16.58 -9.01
CA SER A 216 -18.18 -17.50 -7.87
C SER A 216 -17.63 -16.83 -6.61
N ASP A 217 -17.01 -15.65 -6.71
CA ASP A 217 -16.35 -14.97 -5.58
C ASP A 217 -17.26 -14.04 -4.75
N VAL A 218 -18.57 -14.03 -5.03
CA VAL A 218 -19.62 -13.46 -4.16
C VAL A 218 -20.75 -14.49 -3.93
N HIS A 219 -20.41 -15.79 -3.89
CA HIS A 219 -21.34 -16.81 -3.43
C HIS A 219 -21.32 -16.92 -1.90
N VAL A 220 -21.92 -15.93 -1.22
CA VAL A 220 -22.53 -16.22 0.08
C VAL A 220 -23.74 -17.11 -0.22
N ALA A 221 -23.63 -18.38 0.14
CA ALA A 221 -24.73 -19.33 0.13
C ALA A 221 -25.98 -18.69 0.76
N ARG A 222 -26.92 -18.26 -0.10
CA ARG A 222 -28.23 -17.74 0.31
C ARG A 222 -29.12 -18.91 0.74
N ALA A 223 -28.86 -19.44 1.93
CA ALA A 223 -29.91 -20.08 2.71
C ALA A 223 -30.74 -18.98 3.39
N ARG A 224 -32.06 -19.10 3.38
CA ARG A 224 -33.01 -18.19 4.04
C ARG A 224 -32.75 -18.13 5.55
N VAL A 225 -31.80 -17.32 6.01
CA VAL A 225 -31.51 -17.12 7.43
C VAL A 225 -32.30 -15.90 7.91
N ARG A 226 -33.23 -16.16 8.83
CA ARG A 226 -34.03 -15.16 9.55
C ARG A 226 -33.09 -14.09 10.15
N SER A 227 -33.51 -12.82 10.09
CA SER A 227 -32.75 -11.62 10.49
C SER A 227 -32.19 -11.60 11.92
N SER A 228 -32.57 -12.53 12.79
CA SER A 228 -32.21 -12.51 14.21
C SER A 228 -30.80 -13.02 14.56
N GLY A 229 -29.95 -13.37 13.59
CA GLY A 229 -28.63 -14.00 13.84
C GLY A 229 -27.45 -13.47 13.02
N ARG A 230 -27.56 -12.27 12.43
CA ARG A 230 -26.60 -11.66 11.48
C ARG A 230 -25.64 -10.62 12.08
N LYS A 231 -25.71 -10.33 13.38
CA LYS A 231 -24.93 -9.25 13.99
C LYS A 231 -23.58 -9.75 14.50
N LEU A 232 -22.51 -9.04 14.15
CA LEU A 232 -21.24 -9.12 14.88
C LEU A 232 -21.55 -8.84 16.35
N ARG A 233 -21.12 -9.72 17.26
CA ARG A 233 -21.28 -9.52 18.70
C ARG A 233 -20.13 -8.68 19.24
N ALA A 234 -19.94 -7.50 18.65
CA ALA A 234 -18.98 -6.50 19.07
C ALA A 234 -19.72 -5.41 19.86
N PRO A 235 -19.63 -5.39 21.20
CA PRO A 235 -20.16 -4.28 21.98
C PRO A 235 -19.61 -2.97 21.43
N GLY A 236 -20.42 -1.90 21.35
CA GLY A 236 -19.95 -0.59 20.87
C GLY A 236 -19.88 -0.42 19.35
N TRP A 237 -20.25 -1.43 18.55
CA TRP A 237 -20.29 -1.35 17.10
C TRP A 237 -21.71 -1.55 16.55
N ASP A 238 -22.10 -0.70 15.60
CA ASP A 238 -23.38 -0.77 14.90
C ASP A 238 -23.17 -1.14 13.43
N GLU A 239 -23.99 -2.07 12.94
CA GLU A 239 -24.10 -2.36 11.51
C GLU A 239 -24.74 -1.18 10.80
N VAL A 240 -24.08 -0.70 9.74
CA VAL A 240 -24.62 0.31 8.82
C VAL A 240 -25.51 -0.41 7.82
N THR A 241 -26.81 -0.07 7.82
CA THR A 241 -27.82 -0.70 6.96
C THR A 241 -28.59 0.31 6.09
N GLU A 242 -28.06 1.53 6.02
CA GLU A 242 -28.63 2.65 5.28
C GLU A 242 -27.51 3.60 4.84
N LEU A 243 -27.85 4.52 3.93
CA LEU A 243 -26.92 5.56 3.50
C LEU A 243 -26.66 6.52 4.66
N LEU A 244 -25.39 6.67 5.03
CA LEU A 244 -24.95 7.65 6.02
C LEU A 244 -24.14 8.77 5.35
N ASP A 245 -24.17 9.93 5.99
CA ASP A 245 -23.41 11.11 5.57
C ASP A 245 -21.89 10.96 5.78
N TYR A 246 -21.15 11.98 5.35
CA TYR A 246 -19.72 12.10 5.60
C TYR A 246 -19.45 12.07 7.12
N PRO A 247 -18.49 11.26 7.62
CA PRO A 247 -17.38 10.64 6.89
C PRO A 247 -17.66 9.23 6.35
N TYR A 248 -18.77 8.59 6.71
CA TYR A 248 -19.02 7.18 6.41
C TYR A 248 -19.11 6.87 4.92
N LYS A 249 -19.58 7.83 4.10
CA LYS A 249 -19.60 7.66 2.65
C LYS A 249 -18.21 7.64 1.99
N ALA A 250 -17.17 8.15 2.66
CA ALA A 250 -15.77 8.11 2.21
C ALA A 250 -15.06 6.79 2.56
N ILE A 251 -15.70 5.90 3.32
CA ILE A 251 -15.14 4.60 3.73
C ILE A 251 -15.75 3.52 2.85
N GLY A 252 -14.94 2.58 2.38
CA GLY A 252 -15.39 1.62 1.38
C GLY A 252 -14.81 0.22 1.53
N TRP A 253 -15.53 -0.71 0.90
CA TRP A 253 -15.12 -2.10 0.74
C TRP A 253 -14.05 -2.17 -0.35
N LEU A 254 -12.95 -2.86 -0.07
CA LEU A 254 -11.88 -3.12 -1.02
C LEU A 254 -11.88 -4.61 -1.37
N ASN A 255 -12.25 -4.94 -2.61
CA ASN A 255 -12.06 -6.29 -3.14
C ASN A 255 -10.68 -6.37 -3.80
N ILE A 256 -9.86 -7.34 -3.40
CA ILE A 256 -8.51 -7.56 -3.94
C ILE A 256 -8.44 -8.91 -4.64
N GLY A 257 -7.74 -8.98 -5.77
CA GLY A 257 -7.52 -10.20 -6.54
C GLY A 257 -6.05 -10.46 -6.78
N PHE A 258 -5.64 -11.71 -6.64
CA PHE A 258 -4.28 -12.23 -6.85
C PHE A 258 -4.36 -13.51 -7.70
N ALA A 259 -3.23 -14.15 -8.02
CA ALA A 259 -3.23 -15.19 -9.06
C ALA A 259 -4.09 -16.43 -8.72
N SER A 260 -4.04 -16.90 -7.47
CA SER A 260 -4.78 -18.07 -6.96
C SER A 260 -6.09 -17.76 -6.24
N GLY A 261 -6.50 -16.49 -6.12
CA GLY A 261 -7.70 -16.16 -5.35
C GLY A 261 -8.02 -14.68 -5.21
N SER A 262 -8.91 -14.40 -4.27
CA SER A 262 -9.37 -13.07 -3.92
C SER A 262 -9.47 -12.91 -2.41
N GLY A 263 -9.50 -11.65 -1.98
CA GLY A 263 -9.63 -11.26 -0.59
C GLY A 263 -10.38 -9.94 -0.46
N SER A 264 -10.47 -9.46 0.76
CA SER A 264 -11.08 -8.17 1.05
C SER A 264 -10.33 -7.41 2.11
N CYS A 265 -10.36 -6.09 1.98
CA CYS A 265 -9.88 -5.13 2.97
C CYS A 265 -10.88 -3.99 3.10
N SER A 266 -10.57 -3.05 3.98
CA SER A 266 -11.21 -1.75 4.08
C SER A 266 -10.27 -0.66 3.55
N GLY A 267 -10.84 0.48 3.21
CA GLY A 267 -10.05 1.67 2.89
C GLY A 267 -10.89 2.93 3.00
N SER A 268 -10.22 4.08 2.97
CA SER A 268 -10.90 5.37 3.02
C SER A 268 -10.35 6.37 2.03
N VAL A 269 -11.24 7.13 1.42
CA VAL A 269 -10.92 8.16 0.43
C VAL A 269 -10.29 9.35 1.15
N PHE A 270 -9.09 9.74 0.74
CA PHE A 270 -8.38 10.91 1.30
C PHE A 270 -7.96 11.95 0.24
N ALA A 271 -8.09 11.62 -1.04
CA ALA A 271 -7.96 12.55 -2.16
C ALA A 271 -8.95 12.19 -3.28
N LYS A 272 -9.01 12.98 -4.36
CA LYS A 272 -10.03 12.84 -5.42
C LYS A 272 -10.09 11.42 -5.99
N SER A 273 -8.93 10.83 -6.23
CA SER A 273 -8.78 9.46 -6.75
C SER A 273 -7.82 8.62 -5.91
N ALA A 274 -7.73 8.85 -4.58
CA ALA A 274 -6.82 8.11 -3.73
C ALA A 274 -7.52 7.56 -2.47
N VAL A 275 -7.25 6.28 -2.18
CA VAL A 275 -7.73 5.54 -1.02
C VAL A 275 -6.54 5.13 -0.18
N VAL A 276 -6.58 5.37 1.13
CA VAL A 276 -5.58 4.85 2.08
C VAL A 276 -6.08 3.53 2.68
N THR A 277 -5.18 2.56 2.79
CA THR A 277 -5.42 1.20 3.33
C THR A 277 -4.11 0.65 3.94
N ALA A 278 -4.09 -0.61 4.37
CA ALA A 278 -2.88 -1.27 4.87
C ALA A 278 -1.99 -1.77 3.72
N ALA A 279 -0.66 -1.77 3.88
CA ALA A 279 0.27 -2.24 2.86
C ALA A 279 0.14 -3.75 2.60
N HIS A 280 -0.13 -4.52 3.65
CA HIS A 280 -0.39 -5.95 3.52
C HIS A 280 -1.67 -6.29 2.74
N CYS A 281 -2.51 -5.31 2.39
CA CYS A 281 -3.65 -5.51 1.48
C CYS A 281 -3.25 -5.49 0.01
N VAL A 282 -2.08 -4.93 -0.33
CA VAL A 282 -1.64 -4.73 -1.72
C VAL A 282 -0.32 -5.41 -2.05
N TYR A 283 0.46 -5.79 -1.05
CA TYR A 283 1.78 -6.39 -1.20
C TYR A 283 2.09 -7.43 -0.12
N ASP A 284 2.55 -8.61 -0.53
CA ASP A 284 2.98 -9.69 0.35
C ASP A 284 4.51 -9.75 0.41
N ARG A 285 5.07 -9.38 1.57
CA ARG A 285 6.54 -9.27 1.77
C ARG A 285 7.28 -10.60 1.70
N TYR A 286 6.61 -11.72 1.93
CA TYR A 286 7.26 -13.04 1.91
C TYR A 286 7.44 -13.57 0.48
N SER A 287 6.37 -13.51 -0.32
CA SER A 287 6.42 -13.89 -1.74
C SER A 287 7.02 -12.80 -2.62
N GLY A 288 7.12 -11.57 -2.14
CA GLY A 288 7.53 -10.40 -2.91
C GLY A 288 6.49 -9.95 -3.95
N SER A 289 5.26 -10.44 -3.84
CA SER A 289 4.22 -10.24 -4.86
C SER A 289 3.25 -9.12 -4.49
N SER A 290 2.93 -8.27 -5.47
CA SER A 290 1.76 -7.40 -5.40
C SER A 290 0.51 -8.10 -5.91
N ILE A 291 -0.66 -7.64 -5.44
CA ILE A 291 -1.96 -8.06 -5.98
C ILE A 291 -2.12 -7.65 -7.46
N ARG A 292 -3.01 -8.33 -8.19
CA ARG A 292 -3.23 -8.13 -9.63
C ARG A 292 -4.32 -7.12 -9.95
N LYS A 293 -5.27 -6.93 -9.04
CA LYS A 293 -6.39 -6.01 -9.24
C LYS A 293 -6.99 -5.66 -7.89
N ALA A 294 -7.56 -4.47 -7.80
CA ALA A 294 -8.44 -4.11 -6.71
C ALA A 294 -9.63 -3.29 -7.21
N ARG A 295 -10.74 -3.39 -6.49
CA ARG A 295 -11.95 -2.61 -6.74
C ARG A 295 -12.44 -2.00 -5.44
N PHE A 296 -12.46 -0.68 -5.39
CA PHE A 296 -12.95 0.08 -4.24
C PHE A 296 -14.43 0.42 -4.42
N THR A 297 -15.24 0.16 -3.41
CA THR A 297 -16.70 0.41 -3.41
C THR A 297 -17.05 1.27 -2.19
N PRO A 298 -17.13 2.60 -2.35
CA PRO A 298 -17.47 3.49 -1.25
C PRO A 298 -18.87 3.19 -0.72
N HIS A 299 -19.00 3.13 0.61
CA HIS A 299 -20.28 3.00 1.29
C HIS A 299 -21.16 1.84 0.80
N HIS A 300 -20.55 0.71 0.46
CA HIS A 300 -21.25 -0.56 0.29
C HIS A 300 -21.94 -0.92 1.61
N PHE A 301 -23.22 -1.27 1.61
CA PHE A 301 -23.89 -1.86 2.79
C PHE A 301 -25.02 -2.80 2.40
N PHE A 302 -25.44 -3.66 3.34
CA PHE A 302 -26.66 -4.45 3.20
C PHE A 302 -27.80 -3.77 3.93
N ASN A 303 -28.91 -3.51 3.24
CA ASN A 303 -30.06 -2.88 3.88
C ASN A 303 -30.81 -3.83 4.83
N THR A 304 -31.81 -3.34 5.55
CA THR A 304 -32.62 -4.14 6.50
C THR A 304 -33.33 -5.35 5.87
N ARG A 305 -33.48 -5.38 4.53
CA ARG A 305 -34.00 -6.52 3.77
C ARG A 305 -32.91 -7.52 3.33
N GLY A 306 -31.64 -7.22 3.61
CA GLY A 306 -30.47 -7.99 3.19
C GLY A 306 -30.08 -7.80 1.74
N ALA A 307 -30.52 -6.71 1.09
CA ALA A 307 -30.09 -6.37 -0.26
C ALA A 307 -28.83 -5.51 -0.22
N LEU A 308 -27.83 -5.90 -1.01
CA LEU A 308 -26.62 -5.13 -1.21
C LEU A 308 -26.96 -3.79 -1.89
N THR A 309 -26.44 -2.71 -1.33
CA THR A 309 -26.58 -1.35 -1.83
C THR A 309 -25.17 -0.76 -2.01
N THR A 310 -24.89 -0.21 -3.18
CA THR A 310 -23.61 0.43 -3.53
C THR A 310 -23.88 1.84 -4.09
N PRO A 311 -24.15 2.83 -3.23
CA PRO A 311 -24.69 4.13 -3.65
C PRO A 311 -23.78 4.92 -4.61
N TYR A 312 -22.47 4.66 -4.56
CA TYR A 312 -21.46 5.35 -5.37
C TYR A 312 -20.84 4.45 -6.45
N GLY A 313 -21.37 3.24 -6.63
CA GLY A 313 -20.78 2.23 -7.51
C GLY A 313 -19.41 1.77 -7.04
N SER A 314 -18.63 1.20 -7.96
CA SER A 314 -17.30 0.67 -7.70
C SER A 314 -16.30 1.18 -8.72
N VAL A 315 -15.06 1.41 -8.28
CA VAL A 315 -13.97 1.92 -9.14
C VAL A 315 -12.77 0.99 -9.06
N GLU A 316 -12.13 0.75 -10.21
CA GLU A 316 -10.91 -0.04 -10.29
C GLU A 316 -9.68 0.74 -9.84
N ALA A 317 -8.73 0.03 -9.26
CA ALA A 317 -7.40 0.54 -8.99
C ALA A 317 -6.65 0.82 -10.30
N TYR A 318 -5.92 1.92 -10.30
CA TYR A 318 -4.94 2.31 -11.29
C TYR A 318 -3.52 1.88 -10.86
N SER A 319 -3.18 2.05 -9.58
CA SER A 319 -1.90 1.61 -9.01
C SER A 319 -2.02 1.23 -7.54
N PHE A 320 -1.01 0.50 -7.06
CA PHE A 320 -0.80 0.19 -5.66
C PHE A 320 0.50 0.81 -5.19
N ASP A 321 0.40 1.72 -4.24
CA ASP A 321 1.51 2.49 -3.75
C ASP A 321 1.75 2.18 -2.26
N PHE A 322 2.98 1.89 -1.86
CA PHE A 322 3.32 1.56 -0.47
C PHE A 322 4.77 1.94 -0.15
N LEU A 323 5.13 1.92 1.14
CA LEU A 323 6.49 2.24 1.58
C LEU A 323 7.38 1.00 1.54
N SER A 324 8.61 1.14 1.03
CA SER A 324 9.57 0.03 0.93
C SER A 324 9.91 -0.59 2.29
N GLY A 325 9.71 0.12 3.40
CA GLY A 325 9.88 -0.42 4.74
C GLY A 325 9.00 -1.63 5.04
N TRP A 326 7.78 -1.70 4.45
CA TRP A 326 6.88 -2.85 4.59
C TRP A 326 7.49 -4.15 4.04
N SER A 327 8.25 -3.99 2.96
CA SER A 327 8.75 -5.11 2.18
C SER A 327 9.94 -5.82 2.84
N GLU A 328 10.61 -5.19 3.81
CA GLU A 328 11.81 -5.74 4.42
C GLU A 328 11.49 -6.95 5.28
N ASN A 329 12.13 -8.10 5.06
CA ASN A 329 11.85 -9.35 5.79
C ASN A 329 12.64 -9.50 7.11
N ASP A 330 13.82 -8.89 7.18
CA ASP A 330 14.76 -8.92 8.29
C ASP A 330 14.48 -7.84 9.36
N ASP A 331 13.87 -6.72 8.97
CA ASP A 331 13.41 -5.67 9.90
C ASP A 331 11.89 -5.70 10.08
N ILE A 332 11.45 -6.57 10.98
CA ILE A 332 10.04 -6.78 11.30
C ILE A 332 9.39 -5.53 11.92
N GLU A 333 10.13 -4.81 12.75
CA GLU A 333 9.63 -3.60 13.42
C GLU A 333 9.34 -2.51 12.38
N ARG A 334 10.29 -2.27 11.47
CA ARG A 334 10.06 -1.36 10.35
C ARG A 334 8.88 -1.80 9.49
N ALA A 335 8.76 -3.10 9.22
CA ALA A 335 7.64 -3.59 8.43
C ALA A 335 6.32 -3.18 9.07
N TRP A 336 6.13 -3.43 10.38
CA TRP A 336 4.89 -3.05 11.07
C TRP A 336 4.58 -1.57 11.01
N VAL A 337 5.56 -0.70 11.26
CA VAL A 337 5.33 0.75 11.19
C VAL A 337 5.14 1.24 9.76
N SER A 338 5.51 0.47 8.73
CA SER A 338 5.34 0.83 7.32
C SER A 338 4.09 0.21 6.69
N ASP A 339 3.19 -0.41 7.46
CA ASP A 339 2.00 -1.12 6.96
C ASP A 339 0.88 -0.15 6.56
N MET A 340 1.17 0.74 5.61
CA MET A 340 0.25 1.69 5.00
C MET A 340 0.46 1.74 3.49
N ALA A 341 -0.64 1.76 2.75
CA ALA A 341 -0.64 1.88 1.31
C ALA A 341 -1.67 2.89 0.83
N VAL A 342 -1.42 3.39 -0.38
CA VAL A 342 -2.32 4.19 -1.18
C VAL A 342 -2.74 3.38 -2.40
N ILE A 343 -4.04 3.34 -2.67
CA ILE A 343 -4.59 2.84 -3.93
C ILE A 343 -5.06 4.03 -4.73
N LEU A 344 -4.42 4.26 -5.88
CA LEU A 344 -4.87 5.23 -6.84
C LEU A 344 -5.99 4.62 -7.68
N LEU A 345 -7.03 5.39 -7.95
CA LEU A 345 -8.23 4.92 -8.63
C LEU A 345 -8.29 5.44 -10.07
N LYS A 346 -8.81 4.63 -10.99
CA LYS A 346 -9.00 5.03 -12.40
C LYS A 346 -10.05 6.15 -12.57
N LYS A 347 -10.87 6.42 -11.56
CA LYS A 347 -11.90 7.46 -11.57
C LYS A 347 -11.98 8.16 -10.21
N GLU A 348 -12.28 9.46 -10.24
CA GLU A 348 -12.52 10.24 -9.04
C GLU A 348 -13.77 9.76 -8.29
N VAL A 349 -13.62 9.56 -6.98
CA VAL A 349 -14.71 9.27 -6.04
C VAL A 349 -14.79 10.34 -4.96
N GLY A 350 -13.67 10.98 -4.60
CA GLY A 350 -13.58 11.99 -3.54
C GLY A 350 -14.61 13.11 -3.64
N PRO A 351 -14.85 13.73 -4.81
CA PRO A 351 -15.85 14.80 -4.92
C PRO A 351 -17.28 14.39 -4.53
N THR A 352 -17.65 13.12 -4.63
CA THR A 352 -19.01 12.63 -4.31
C THR A 352 -19.09 12.04 -2.90
N THR A 353 -18.04 11.32 -2.48
CA THR A 353 -17.96 10.65 -1.19
C THR A 353 -17.47 11.57 -0.07
N GLY A 354 -16.88 12.72 -0.40
CA GLY A 354 -16.00 13.44 0.52
C GLY A 354 -14.65 12.76 0.65
N MET A 355 -13.68 13.51 1.15
CA MET A 355 -12.29 13.10 1.36
C MET A 355 -11.94 13.32 2.83
N LEU A 356 -11.37 12.33 3.50
CA LEU A 356 -10.78 12.51 4.81
C LEU A 356 -9.46 13.25 4.66
N GLY A 357 -9.15 14.17 5.58
CA GLY A 357 -7.79 14.63 5.76
C GLY A 357 -6.93 13.53 6.41
N PHE A 358 -5.71 13.88 6.77
CA PHE A 358 -4.81 13.05 7.57
C PHE A 358 -4.01 13.97 8.48
N ALA A 359 -3.70 13.52 9.69
CA ALA A 359 -3.05 14.38 10.68
C ALA A 359 -1.98 13.62 11.44
N TYR A 360 -0.87 14.31 11.64
CA TYR A 360 0.27 13.89 12.44
C TYR A 360 0.44 14.85 13.63
N ASP A 361 0.78 14.32 14.79
CA ASP A 361 1.20 15.10 15.95
C ASP A 361 2.41 14.40 16.58
N GLU A 362 3.52 15.11 16.78
CA GLU A 362 4.74 14.56 17.38
C GLU A 362 4.52 14.13 18.84
N ALA A 363 3.55 14.75 19.54
CA ALA A 363 3.17 14.39 20.90
C ALA A 363 2.26 13.15 20.97
N GLY A 364 1.88 12.56 19.84
CA GLY A 364 0.93 11.45 19.76
C GLY A 364 -0.52 11.90 19.82
N TYR A 365 -1.44 10.95 20.00
CA TYR A 365 -2.87 11.24 20.12
C TYR A 365 -3.50 10.68 21.40
N SER A 366 -3.99 11.59 22.24
CA SER A 366 -4.82 11.23 23.40
C SER A 366 -6.19 11.88 23.30
N GLY A 367 -7.23 11.06 23.10
CA GLY A 367 -8.58 11.57 22.93
C GLY A 367 -9.58 10.61 22.28
N PRO A 368 -10.81 11.09 22.02
CA PRO A 368 -11.87 10.31 21.40
C PRO A 368 -11.63 10.12 19.89
N ILE A 369 -11.47 8.86 19.47
CA ILE A 369 -11.30 8.44 18.07
C ILE A 369 -12.50 7.62 17.57
N SER A 370 -12.78 7.71 16.28
CA SER A 370 -13.79 6.91 15.59
C SER A 370 -13.14 5.93 14.60
N ALA A 371 -13.88 4.87 14.28
CA ALA A 371 -13.48 3.85 13.32
C ALA A 371 -14.73 3.25 12.64
N ALA A 372 -14.58 2.87 11.38
CA ALA A 372 -15.61 2.19 10.62
C ALA A 372 -14.98 1.41 9.45
N GLY A 373 -15.49 0.23 9.15
CA GLY A 373 -14.94 -0.62 8.09
C GLY A 373 -15.70 -1.94 7.97
N TYR A 374 -15.04 -2.92 7.36
CA TYR A 374 -15.71 -4.10 6.85
C TYR A 374 -15.10 -5.40 7.40
N PRO A 375 -15.59 -5.93 8.52
CA PRO A 375 -15.19 -7.24 9.03
C PRO A 375 -15.57 -8.37 8.05
N GLY A 376 -14.75 -9.41 8.01
CA GLY A 376 -14.80 -10.47 6.99
C GLY A 376 -14.50 -11.90 7.46
N GLU A 377 -13.93 -12.12 8.65
CA GLU A 377 -13.61 -13.46 9.15
C GLU A 377 -14.86 -14.24 9.57
N SER A 378 -15.72 -13.62 10.38
CA SER A 378 -17.00 -14.20 10.74
C SER A 378 -17.88 -14.35 9.49
N PRO A 379 -18.23 -15.59 9.04
CA PRO A 379 -18.94 -15.81 7.77
C PRO A 379 -20.31 -15.14 7.67
N ARG A 380 -20.84 -14.69 8.82
CA ARG A 380 -22.13 -14.02 8.94
C ARG A 380 -22.06 -12.51 8.76
N VAL A 381 -20.86 -11.92 8.69
CA VAL A 381 -20.67 -10.45 8.59
C VAL A 381 -19.81 -10.02 7.40
N GLN A 382 -19.36 -10.96 6.56
CA GLN A 382 -18.57 -10.64 5.38
C GLN A 382 -19.30 -9.66 4.45
N GLY A 383 -18.62 -8.59 4.07
CA GLY A 383 -19.18 -7.50 3.24
C GLY A 383 -20.07 -6.53 4.02
N MET A 384 -20.41 -6.79 5.28
CA MET A 384 -21.22 -5.87 6.06
C MET A 384 -20.38 -4.71 6.56
N TYR A 385 -21.00 -3.52 6.54
CA TYR A 385 -20.34 -2.30 6.97
C TYR A 385 -20.66 -2.03 8.44
N TYR A 386 -19.62 -1.80 9.25
CA TYR A 386 -19.76 -1.52 10.69
C TYR A 386 -19.08 -0.20 11.05
N ARG A 387 -19.64 0.49 12.04
CA ARG A 387 -19.05 1.69 12.64
C ARG A 387 -19.06 1.62 14.15
N LEU A 388 -18.14 2.32 14.80
CA LEU A 388 -18.27 2.61 16.22
C LEU A 388 -19.56 3.40 16.49
N LYS A 389 -20.32 2.98 17.49
CA LYS A 389 -21.54 3.65 17.98
C LYS A 389 -21.22 5.02 18.60
N GLY A 390 -20.01 5.18 19.11
CA GLY A 390 -19.48 6.42 19.67
C GLY A 390 -18.01 6.57 19.34
N THR A 391 -17.20 6.87 20.35
CA THR A 391 -15.76 7.01 20.21
C THR A 391 -15.02 6.11 21.19
N CYS A 392 -13.77 5.85 20.86
CA CYS A 392 -12.81 5.18 21.70
C CYS A 392 -11.81 6.18 22.23
N ASN A 393 -11.58 6.17 23.54
CA ASN A 393 -10.56 7.05 24.12
C ASN A 393 -9.21 6.35 24.01
N LEU A 394 -8.39 6.82 23.08
CA LEU A 394 -7.00 6.38 22.97
C LEU A 394 -6.12 7.16 23.93
N GLN A 395 -5.07 6.47 24.37
CA GLN A 395 -3.95 7.04 25.07
C GLN A 395 -2.72 6.58 24.32
N ASP A 396 -2.41 7.29 23.26
CA ASP A 396 -1.09 7.27 22.68
C ASP A 396 -0.30 8.46 23.25
N ALA A 397 0.88 8.15 23.79
CA ALA A 397 1.73 9.05 24.54
C ALA A 397 2.93 9.54 23.71
N ASP A 398 3.11 9.02 22.50
CA ASP A 398 4.15 9.43 21.57
C ASP A 398 3.69 9.21 20.12
N GLY A 399 3.86 10.20 19.24
CA GLY A 399 3.43 10.06 17.84
C GLY A 399 4.53 9.53 16.93
N THR A 400 5.50 8.80 17.49
CA THR A 400 6.78 8.53 16.83
C THR A 400 7.11 7.05 16.70
N ASP A 401 6.39 6.18 17.38
CA ASP A 401 6.56 4.73 17.27
C ASP A 401 5.83 4.12 16.06
N GLY A 402 5.08 4.95 15.32
CA GLY A 402 4.36 4.57 14.09
C GLY A 402 3.14 3.70 14.34
N GLN A 403 2.66 3.58 15.59
CA GLN A 403 1.58 2.69 15.97
C GLN A 403 0.59 3.34 16.92
N MET A 404 -0.71 3.10 16.68
CA MET A 404 -1.76 3.42 17.64
C MET A 404 -2.45 2.16 18.10
N ASP A 405 -2.38 1.92 19.41
CA ASP A 405 -2.97 0.75 20.04
C ASP A 405 -4.36 1.07 20.61
N PHE A 406 -5.40 0.40 20.11
CA PHE A 406 -6.77 0.52 20.61
C PHE A 406 -6.97 -0.31 21.90
N LYS A 407 -6.13 -0.01 22.90
CA LYS A 407 -6.13 -0.64 24.22
C LYS A 407 -7.32 -0.16 25.05
N THR A 408 -7.94 -1.11 25.74
CA THR A 408 -8.82 -0.79 26.87
C THR A 408 -8.17 -1.24 28.19
N PRO A 409 -8.30 -0.50 29.31
CA PRO A 409 -7.63 -0.82 30.57
C PRO A 409 -7.93 -2.23 31.15
N THR A 410 -8.96 -2.92 30.66
CA THR A 410 -9.45 -4.21 31.16
C THR A 410 -9.74 -5.21 30.01
N GLN A 411 -8.84 -5.30 29.03
CA GLN A 411 -9.05 -6.12 27.83
C GLN A 411 -8.80 -7.62 28.05
N ASN A 412 -9.88 -8.39 28.23
CA ASN A 412 -9.83 -9.85 28.42
C ASN A 412 -10.60 -10.63 27.33
N THR A 413 -11.04 -9.96 26.25
CA THR A 413 -11.91 -10.52 25.19
C THR A 413 -11.43 -10.15 23.80
N CYS A 414 -11.72 -11.02 22.81
CA CYS A 414 -11.40 -10.81 21.38
C CYS A 414 -12.06 -9.56 20.76
N LEU A 415 -13.20 -9.14 21.31
CA LEU A 415 -13.96 -7.98 20.84
C LEU A 415 -14.15 -7.03 22.03
N THR A 416 -13.94 -5.74 21.81
CA THR A 416 -14.17 -4.69 22.80
C THR A 416 -15.02 -3.58 22.20
N PRO A 417 -15.50 -2.62 23.02
CA PRO A 417 -16.06 -1.36 22.54
C PRO A 417 -15.19 -0.63 21.53
N CYS A 418 -13.90 -0.95 21.44
CA CYS A 418 -12.92 -0.24 20.63
C CYS A 418 -12.18 -1.09 19.61
N SER A 419 -12.34 -2.41 19.66
CA SER A 419 -11.57 -3.32 18.82
C SER A 419 -12.45 -4.45 18.34
N ILE A 420 -12.40 -4.70 17.04
CA ILE A 420 -13.16 -5.77 16.39
C ILE A 420 -12.30 -6.70 15.54
N ALA A 421 -10.97 -6.56 15.51
CA ALA A 421 -9.96 -7.58 15.18
C ALA A 421 -10.43 -8.81 14.36
N GLU A 422 -11.03 -8.60 13.19
CA GLU A 422 -11.51 -9.68 12.30
C GLU A 422 -10.80 -9.52 10.96
N GLN A 423 -10.43 -10.62 10.32
CA GLN A 423 -9.92 -10.57 8.94
C GLN A 423 -10.88 -9.77 8.05
N GLY A 424 -10.37 -9.05 7.05
CA GLY A 424 -11.16 -8.14 6.19
C GLY A 424 -11.20 -6.68 6.65
N GLN A 425 -10.94 -6.40 7.92
CA GLN A 425 -10.94 -5.02 8.43
C GLN A 425 -9.68 -4.24 8.14
N SER A 426 -8.61 -4.92 7.74
CA SER A 426 -7.33 -4.30 7.37
C SER A 426 -7.52 -3.05 6.52
N GLY A 427 -6.86 -1.95 6.89
CA GLY A 427 -7.02 -0.65 6.25
C GLY A 427 -8.23 0.18 6.72
N GLN A 428 -9.00 -0.29 7.70
CA GLN A 428 -10.03 0.50 8.38
C GLN A 428 -9.40 1.79 8.93
N PRO A 429 -9.97 2.98 8.66
CA PRO A 429 -9.43 4.23 9.19
C PRO A 429 -9.78 4.38 10.68
N ALA A 430 -8.78 4.79 11.45
CA ALA A 430 -8.95 5.48 12.72
C ALA A 430 -8.96 6.99 12.42
N TYR A 431 -10.05 7.69 12.74
CA TYR A 431 -10.23 9.09 12.37
C TYR A 431 -10.83 9.93 13.49
N VAL A 432 -10.50 11.22 13.47
CA VAL A 432 -10.96 12.22 14.45
C VAL A 432 -11.63 13.37 13.73
N ALA A 433 -12.56 14.04 14.40
CA ALA A 433 -13.15 15.27 13.88
C ALA A 433 -12.12 16.41 13.92
N ASP A 434 -12.10 17.22 12.86
CA ASP A 434 -11.31 18.44 12.73
C ASP A 434 -12.22 19.55 12.20
N GLY A 435 -12.88 20.27 13.11
CA GLY A 435 -13.96 21.18 12.79
C GLY A 435 -15.14 20.47 12.12
N ALA A 436 -15.47 20.85 10.89
CA ALA A 436 -16.51 20.18 10.08
C ALA A 436 -15.96 19.00 9.24
N ASN A 437 -14.66 18.76 9.32
CA ASN A 437 -13.96 17.74 8.57
C ASN A 437 -13.58 16.55 9.46
N PHE A 438 -13.01 15.52 8.85
CA PHE A 438 -12.41 14.40 9.57
C PHE A 438 -11.03 14.11 9.03
N VAL A 439 -10.10 13.76 9.91
CA VAL A 439 -8.73 13.39 9.55
C VAL A 439 -8.40 11.99 10.02
N VAL A 440 -7.76 11.21 9.15
CA VAL A 440 -7.20 9.90 9.47
C VAL A 440 -5.97 10.10 10.36
N ARG A 441 -5.94 9.39 11.49
CA ARG A 441 -4.79 9.28 12.39
C ARG A 441 -4.04 7.96 12.19
N GLY A 442 -4.67 6.96 11.58
CA GLY A 442 -4.02 5.70 11.23
C GLY A 442 -4.93 4.72 10.50
N VAL A 443 -4.36 3.61 10.05
CA VAL A 443 -5.08 2.53 9.36
C VAL A 443 -4.87 1.19 10.05
N LEU A 444 -5.92 0.38 10.15
CA LEU A 444 -5.83 -0.89 10.87
C LEU A 444 -4.83 -1.83 10.20
N SER A 445 -3.75 -2.16 10.90
CA SER A 445 -2.72 -3.10 10.44
C SER A 445 -3.06 -4.51 10.90
N HIS A 446 -3.22 -4.71 12.21
CA HIS A 446 -3.44 -6.03 12.77
C HIS A 446 -4.23 -5.99 14.07
N GLY A 447 -4.96 -7.07 14.34
CA GLY A 447 -5.51 -7.35 15.65
C GLY A 447 -4.55 -8.24 16.46
N PRO A 448 -4.98 -8.70 17.65
CA PRO A 448 -4.29 -9.76 18.36
C PRO A 448 -4.04 -11.00 17.48
N PRO A 449 -3.02 -11.83 17.81
CA PRO A 449 -2.75 -13.06 17.08
C PRO A 449 -3.99 -13.95 16.96
N ALA A 450 -4.17 -14.59 15.80
CA ALA A 450 -5.29 -15.48 15.55
C ALA A 450 -5.41 -16.56 16.65
N GLY A 451 -6.62 -16.70 17.21
CA GLY A 451 -6.90 -17.64 18.30
C GLY A 451 -6.49 -17.17 19.71
N GLN A 452 -5.91 -15.97 19.85
CA GLN A 452 -5.64 -15.35 21.15
C GLN A 452 -6.61 -14.20 21.40
N CYS A 453 -7.56 -14.37 22.32
CA CYS A 453 -8.52 -13.31 22.71
C CYS A 453 -7.93 -12.26 23.68
N TYR A 454 -6.60 -12.18 23.78
CA TYR A 454 -5.90 -11.24 24.65
C TYR A 454 -5.09 -10.28 23.80
N GLY A 455 -5.64 -9.09 23.55
CA GLY A 455 -4.93 -8.03 22.82
C GLY A 455 -5.90 -7.08 22.15
N TYR A 456 -5.36 -6.11 21.43
CA TYR A 456 -6.03 -4.92 20.89
C TYR A 456 -5.74 -4.79 19.40
N ASP A 457 -6.55 -3.99 18.71
CA ASP A 457 -6.27 -3.56 17.35
C ASP A 457 -5.13 -2.55 17.35
N THR A 458 -4.14 -2.80 16.49
CA THR A 458 -2.99 -1.94 16.24
C THR A 458 -3.13 -1.32 14.86
N TYR A 459 -3.08 0.00 14.83
CA TYR A 459 -3.15 0.80 13.62
C TYR A 459 -1.75 1.30 13.28
N THR A 460 -1.40 1.30 12.00
CA THR A 460 -0.26 2.07 11.50
C THR A 460 -0.60 3.55 11.65
N GLU A 461 0.10 4.26 12.52
CA GLU A 461 -0.14 5.68 12.76
C GLU A 461 0.27 6.52 11.54
N VAL A 462 -0.45 7.60 11.28
CA VAL A 462 0.03 8.69 10.43
C VAL A 462 1.10 9.47 11.20
N ASP A 463 2.30 8.90 11.25
CA ASP A 463 3.49 9.57 11.72
C ASP A 463 4.02 10.57 10.66
N LYS A 464 5.20 11.13 10.91
CA LYS A 464 5.86 12.07 10.00
C LYS A 464 6.20 11.48 8.62
N LEU A 465 6.62 10.22 8.57
CA LEU A 465 6.95 9.51 7.34
C LEU A 465 5.68 9.31 6.50
N HIS A 466 4.62 8.83 7.14
CA HIS A 466 3.33 8.58 6.50
C HIS A 466 2.64 9.87 6.08
N TYR A 467 2.73 10.94 6.86
CA TYR A 467 2.21 12.24 6.46
C TYR A 467 2.84 12.70 5.14
N ASN A 468 4.17 12.64 5.02
CA ASN A 468 4.89 13.02 3.81
C ASN A 468 4.56 12.10 2.63
N PHE A 469 4.40 10.80 2.89
CA PHE A 469 3.94 9.85 1.89
C PHE A 469 2.54 10.20 1.37
N LEU A 470 1.55 10.39 2.25
CA LEU A 470 0.17 10.73 1.87
C LEU A 470 0.07 12.11 1.21
N ALA A 471 0.91 13.07 1.61
CA ALA A 471 0.95 14.41 1.02
C ALA A 471 1.24 14.39 -0.48
N GLY A 472 2.02 13.42 -0.97
CA GLY A 472 2.33 13.27 -2.39
C GLY A 472 1.11 13.02 -3.29
N TYR A 473 -0.03 12.61 -2.73
CA TYR A 473 -1.21 12.19 -3.50
C TYR A 473 -2.38 13.18 -3.46
N ARG A 474 -2.28 14.27 -2.68
CA ARG A 474 -3.40 15.21 -2.44
C ARG A 474 -3.99 15.80 -3.71
N THR A 475 -3.14 16.09 -4.67
CA THR A 475 -3.48 16.68 -5.96
C THR A 475 -3.47 15.67 -7.09
N TRP A 476 -3.22 14.39 -6.79
CA TRP A 476 -3.14 13.36 -7.80
C TRP A 476 -4.52 13.14 -8.44
N SER A 477 -4.51 12.99 -9.75
CA SER A 477 -5.69 12.72 -10.57
C SER A 477 -5.34 11.61 -11.55
N ALA A 478 -6.31 10.77 -11.87
CA ALA A 478 -6.09 9.72 -12.86
C ALA A 478 -5.65 10.35 -14.20
N PRO A 479 -4.63 9.80 -14.88
CA PRO A 479 -4.29 10.24 -16.22
C PRO A 479 -5.54 10.15 -17.11
N GLN A 480 -5.76 11.17 -17.92
CA GLN A 480 -6.84 11.12 -18.91
C GLN A 480 -6.50 10.04 -19.94
N ALA A 481 -7.47 9.17 -20.21
CA ALA A 481 -7.34 8.06 -21.17
C ALA A 481 -7.19 8.55 -22.60
#